data_AF-V6AV91-F1
#
_entry.id   AF-V6AV91-F1
#
_cell.length_a   1.000
_cell.length_b   1.000
_cell.length_c   1.000
_cell.angle_alpha   90.00
_cell.angle_beta   90.00
_cell.angle_gamma   90.00
#
_symmetry.space_group_name_H-M   'P 1'
#
loop_
_entity.id
_entity.type
_entity.pdbx_description
1 polymer ?
#
loop_
_entity_poly.entity_id
_entity_poly.type
_entity_poly.pdbx_seq_one_letter_code
_entity_poly.pdbx_strand_id
1 'polypeptide(L)'
;MIFAGADATGFEDRHCTLYYTWRAQIRRSYTKLSASSDMKTQLVCAVVIQHHPISHDVRHFPQMLEWMVTVTTPWIFVLNMGYDAEWVHQMIRQHHILSIIPVRKREDCPIYRIRGRYRKQMRRSFDCITYPSM
;
A
#
# COMPACT_ATOMS: atom_id res chain seq x y z
N MET A 1 19.92 7.13 -7.71
CA MET A 1 19.25 6.23 -6.74
C MET A 1 17.83 6.70 -6.60
N ILE A 2 16.86 5.83 -6.92
CA ILE A 2 15.43 6.17 -6.95
C ILE A 2 14.76 5.54 -5.73
N PHE A 3 13.89 6.34 -5.12
CA PHE A 3 13.17 6.02 -3.91
C PHE A 3 11.68 6.06 -4.26
N ALA A 4 11.03 4.90 -4.32
CA ALA A 4 9.64 4.82 -4.72
C ALA A 4 8.72 4.83 -3.50
N GLY A 5 7.60 5.52 -3.62
CA GLY A 5 6.49 5.47 -2.67
C GLY A 5 5.20 5.15 -3.42
N ALA A 6 4.26 4.47 -2.76
CA ALA A 6 2.92 4.32 -3.31
C ALA A 6 1.84 4.41 -2.24
N ASP A 7 0.69 4.91 -2.67
CA ASP A 7 -0.51 5.04 -1.85
C ASP A 7 -1.76 4.86 -2.70
N ALA A 8 -2.88 4.59 -2.03
CA ALA A 8 -4.18 4.41 -2.66
C ALA A 8 -5.25 5.29 -2.01
N THR A 9 -6.08 5.90 -2.84
CA THR A 9 -7.21 6.73 -2.40
C THR A 9 -8.49 6.34 -3.14
N GLY A 10 -9.63 6.56 -2.48
CA GLY A 10 -10.95 6.31 -3.03
C GLY A 10 -11.69 7.62 -3.28
N PHE A 11 -12.21 7.80 -4.50
CA PHE A 11 -13.07 8.90 -4.87
C PHE A 11 -14.53 8.45 -4.83
N GLU A 12 -15.37 9.16 -4.07
CA GLU A 12 -16.83 8.97 -4.11
C GLU A 12 -17.32 9.46 -5.48
N ASP A 13 -17.99 8.58 -6.22
CA ASP A 13 -18.50 8.89 -7.56
C ASP A 13 -19.93 9.48 -7.53
N ARG A 14 -20.52 9.65 -6.33
CA ARG A 14 -21.90 10.07 -6.17
C ARG A 14 -22.03 11.43 -5.50
N HIS A 15 -22.96 12.23 -6.02
CA HIS A 15 -23.43 13.48 -5.42
C HIS A 15 -24.50 13.22 -4.33
N CYS A 16 -24.29 12.26 -3.43
CA CYS A 16 -25.25 11.97 -2.37
C CYS A 16 -24.58 11.98 -0.99
N THR A 17 -25.31 12.44 0.03
CA THR A 17 -24.78 12.53 1.39
C THR A 17 -24.62 11.16 2.03
N LEU A 18 -23.70 11.06 2.98
CA LEU A 18 -23.44 9.85 3.76
C LEU A 18 -24.72 9.34 4.47
N TYR A 19 -25.54 10.27 4.97
CA TYR A 19 -26.80 9.95 5.63
C TYR A 19 -27.81 9.31 4.66
N TYR A 20 -27.92 9.85 3.45
CA TYR A 20 -28.82 9.34 2.42
C TYR A 20 -28.42 7.92 1.98
N THR A 21 -27.13 7.69 1.69
CA THR A 21 -26.64 6.37 1.26
C THR A 21 -26.85 5.30 2.33
N TRP A 22 -26.65 5.65 3.61
CA TRP A 22 -26.91 4.75 4.74
C TRP A 22 -28.39 4.41 4.89
N ARG A 23 -29.29 5.41 4.83
CA ARG A 23 -30.75 5.20 4.95
C ARG A 23 -31.31 4.39 3.79
N ALA A 24 -30.87 4.67 2.57
CA ALA A 24 -31.34 4.00 1.36
C ALA A 24 -30.65 2.66 1.10
N GLN A 25 -29.77 2.19 2.02
CA GLN A 25 -29.01 0.93 1.88
C GLN A 25 -28.26 0.81 0.55
N ILE A 26 -27.86 1.94 -0.04
CA ILE A 26 -27.19 1.94 -1.32
C ILE A 26 -25.75 1.54 -1.07
N ARG A 27 -25.34 0.43 -1.69
CA ARG A 27 -23.96 -0.07 -1.58
C ARG A 27 -23.00 1.02 -2.06
N ARG A 28 -22.00 1.34 -1.23
CA ARG A 28 -20.99 2.36 -1.55
C ARG A 28 -20.17 1.91 -2.76
N SER A 29 -20.14 2.73 -3.80
CA SER A 29 -19.21 2.62 -4.92
C SER A 29 -18.14 3.70 -4.76
N TYR A 30 -16.88 3.30 -4.93
CA TYR A 30 -15.75 4.21 -4.93
C TYR A 30 -14.90 3.87 -6.16
N THR A 31 -14.43 4.90 -6.85
CA THR A 31 -13.34 4.75 -7.81
C THR A 31 -12.05 4.77 -7.03
N LYS A 32 -11.31 3.66 -7.05
CA LYS A 32 -10.00 3.58 -6.40
C LYS A 32 -8.90 3.96 -7.36
N LEU A 33 -7.97 4.77 -6.85
CA LEU A 33 -6.74 5.14 -7.53
C LEU A 33 -5.57 4.73 -6.64
N SER A 34 -4.72 3.85 -7.15
CA SER A 34 -3.43 3.50 -6.55
C SER A 34 -2.34 4.08 -7.43
N ALA A 35 -1.44 4.88 -6.86
CA ALA A 35 -0.36 5.50 -7.62
C ALA A 35 0.99 5.23 -6.94
N SER A 36 2.01 5.00 -7.75
CA SER A 36 3.41 4.99 -7.34
C SER A 36 4.16 6.15 -7.99
N SER A 37 5.10 6.71 -7.24
CA SER A 37 5.94 7.81 -7.71
C SER A 37 7.35 7.72 -7.18
N ASP A 38 8.29 8.29 -7.92
CA ASP A 38 9.63 8.58 -7.42
C ASP A 38 9.54 9.75 -6.44
N MET A 39 9.83 9.48 -5.19
CA MET A 39 9.77 10.44 -4.10
C MET A 39 10.83 11.53 -4.19
N LYS A 40 11.89 11.34 -4.99
CA LYS A 40 12.92 12.38 -5.19
C LYS A 40 12.46 13.45 -6.20
N THR A 41 11.95 13.01 -7.34
CA THR A 41 11.52 13.90 -8.43
C THR A 41 10.03 14.23 -8.40
N GLN A 42 9.27 13.53 -7.56
CA GLN A 42 7.81 13.56 -7.49
C GLN A 42 7.11 13.14 -8.79
N LEU A 43 7.83 12.48 -9.70
CA LEU A 43 7.27 11.96 -10.93
C LEU A 43 6.44 10.70 -10.65
N VAL A 44 5.22 10.69 -11.19
CA VAL A 44 4.33 9.53 -11.12
C VAL A 44 4.79 8.48 -12.12
N CYS A 45 5.04 7.27 -11.65
CA CYS A 45 5.60 6.19 -12.47
C CYS A 45 4.55 5.16 -12.86
N ALA A 46 3.59 4.86 -11.98
CA ALA A 46 2.48 3.97 -12.31
C ALA A 46 1.20 4.43 -11.62
N VAL A 47 0.06 4.30 -12.31
CA VAL A 47 -1.27 4.60 -11.76
C VAL A 47 -2.24 3.51 -12.16
N VAL A 48 -2.82 2.83 -11.18
CA VAL A 48 -3.87 1.83 -11.38
C VAL A 48 -5.19 2.43 -10.92
N ILE A 49 -6.17 2.51 -11.83
CA ILE A 49 -7.51 3.01 -11.54
C ILE A 49 -8.48 1.84 -11.65
N GLN A 50 -9.30 1.62 -10.63
CA GLN A 50 -10.36 0.62 -10.63
C GLN A 50 -11.70 1.25 -10.26
N HIS A 51 -12.69 1.07 -11.14
CA HIS A 51 -14.11 1.28 -10.81
C HIS A 51 -14.72 -0.02 -10.25
N HIS A 52 -15.81 0.11 -9.51
CA HIS A 52 -16.50 -0.93 -8.73
C HIS A 52 -16.57 -2.33 -9.42
N PRO A 53 -16.47 -3.47 -8.69
CA PRO A 53 -16.46 -3.62 -7.23
C PRO A 53 -15.08 -3.48 -6.59
N ILE A 54 -15.08 -2.87 -5.40
CA ILE A 54 -13.89 -2.51 -4.63
C ILE A 54 -13.13 -3.77 -4.22
N SER A 55 -11.88 -3.86 -4.66
CA SER A 55 -10.91 -4.80 -4.13
C SER A 55 -10.01 -4.14 -3.07
N HIS A 56 -9.38 -4.93 -2.19
CA HIS A 56 -8.40 -4.41 -1.24
C HIS A 56 -7.21 -3.80 -2.00
N ASP A 57 -6.61 -2.71 -1.51
CA ASP A 57 -5.54 -1.97 -2.22
C ASP A 57 -4.36 -2.86 -2.57
N VAL A 58 -4.13 -3.88 -1.74
CA VAL A 58 -3.13 -4.92 -1.95
C VAL A 58 -3.32 -5.65 -3.28
N ARG A 59 -4.54 -5.79 -3.83
CA ARG A 59 -4.79 -6.45 -5.12
C ARG A 59 -4.26 -5.67 -6.32
N HIS A 60 -4.14 -4.34 -6.22
CA HIS A 60 -3.56 -3.50 -7.28
C HIS A 60 -2.04 -3.53 -7.27
N PHE A 61 -1.45 -3.98 -6.16
CA PHE A 61 -0.02 -3.91 -5.94
C PHE A 61 0.81 -4.65 -7.02
N PRO A 62 0.47 -5.87 -7.46
CA PRO A 62 1.19 -6.57 -8.53
C PRO A 62 1.36 -5.73 -9.80
N GLN A 63 0.24 -5.25 -10.35
CA GLN A 63 0.21 -4.47 -11.58
C GLN A 63 0.98 -3.15 -11.44
N MET A 64 0.82 -2.48 -10.30
CA MET A 64 1.52 -1.23 -10.01
C MET A 64 3.04 -1.45 -9.90
N LEU A 65 3.48 -2.54 -9.27
CA LEU A 65 4.90 -2.89 -9.14
C LEU A 65 5.51 -3.22 -10.51
N GLU A 66 4.82 -4.01 -11.35
CA GLU A 66 5.29 -4.36 -12.69
C GLU A 66 5.48 -3.12 -13.59
N TRP A 67 4.50 -2.22 -13.59
CA TRP A 67 4.59 -0.96 -14.32
C TRP A 67 5.70 -0.06 -13.78
N MET A 68 5.82 0.06 -12.46
CA MET A 68 6.92 0.79 -11.84
C MET A 68 8.27 0.23 -12.31
N VAL A 69 8.49 -1.08 -12.19
CA VAL A 69 9.75 -1.76 -12.55
C VAL A 69 10.07 -1.60 -14.04
N THR A 70 9.05 -1.55 -14.90
CA THR A 70 9.22 -1.32 -16.34
C THR A 70 9.70 0.10 -16.63
N VAL A 71 9.18 1.09 -15.90
CA VAL A 71 9.64 2.49 -16.02
C VAL A 71 11.02 2.65 -15.39
N THR A 72 11.19 2.20 -14.15
CA THR A 72 12.45 2.25 -13.42
C THR A 72 12.48 1.29 -12.22
N THR A 73 13.62 0.68 -11.93
CA THR A 73 13.83 -0.13 -10.72
C THR A 73 14.27 0.74 -9.53
N PRO A 74 13.42 0.97 -8.51
CA PRO A 74 13.83 1.70 -7.31
C PRO A 74 14.73 0.84 -6.42
N TRP A 75 15.54 1.47 -5.57
CA TRP A 75 16.34 0.74 -4.58
C TRP A 75 15.54 0.40 -3.33
N ILE A 76 14.69 1.35 -2.91
CA ILE A 76 13.75 1.19 -1.81
C ILE A 76 12.35 1.50 -2.32
N PHE A 77 11.38 0.69 -1.89
CA PHE A 77 9.96 0.93 -2.08
C PHE A 77 9.27 1.06 -0.72
N VAL A 78 8.68 2.22 -0.47
CA VAL A 78 7.94 2.54 0.75
C VAL A 78 6.45 2.44 0.50
N LEU A 79 5.75 1.77 1.41
CA LEU A 79 4.31 1.59 1.34
C LEU A 79 3.68 1.82 2.71
N ASN A 80 2.41 2.22 2.69
CA ASN A 80 1.61 2.37 3.89
C ASN A 80 1.30 1.02 4.56
N MET A 81 0.93 1.06 5.84
CA MET A 81 0.60 -0.12 6.66
C MET A 81 -0.53 -0.98 6.07
N GLY A 82 -1.39 -0.42 5.21
CA GLY A 82 -2.41 -1.16 4.46
C GLY A 82 -1.85 -2.24 3.54
N TYR A 83 -0.57 -2.12 3.15
CA TYR A 83 0.17 -3.08 2.33
C TYR A 83 0.99 -4.09 3.15
N ASP A 84 0.85 -4.13 4.48
CA ASP A 84 1.56 -5.08 5.36
C ASP A 84 1.08 -6.53 5.15
N ALA A 85 1.59 -7.15 4.11
CA ALA A 85 1.40 -8.56 3.79
C ALA A 85 2.73 -9.18 3.36
N GLU A 86 3.01 -10.40 3.81
CA GLU A 86 4.30 -11.06 3.53
C GLU A 86 4.53 -11.26 2.03
N TRP A 87 3.48 -11.58 1.28
CA TRP A 87 3.57 -11.77 -0.16
C TRP A 87 3.93 -10.47 -0.90
N VAL A 88 3.48 -9.30 -0.41
CA VAL A 88 3.87 -7.99 -0.96
C VAL A 88 5.37 -7.78 -0.79
N HIS A 89 5.89 -8.04 0.41
CA HIS A 89 7.34 -7.99 0.64
C HIS A 89 8.10 -8.97 -0.26
N GLN A 90 7.60 -10.21 -0.42
CA GLN A 90 8.21 -11.21 -1.29
C GLN A 90 8.27 -10.74 -2.75
N MET A 91 7.18 -10.19 -3.29
CA MET A 91 7.14 -9.65 -4.65
C MET A 91 8.17 -8.53 -4.86
N ILE A 92 8.24 -7.56 -3.94
CA ILE A 92 9.24 -6.47 -4.03
C ILE A 92 10.66 -7.06 -4.01
N ARG A 93 10.90 -8.06 -3.16
CA ARG A 93 12.21 -8.70 -2.99
C ARG A 93 12.62 -9.56 -4.19
N GLN A 94 11.69 -10.09 -4.97
CA GLN A 94 11.98 -10.79 -6.22
C GLN A 94 12.65 -9.88 -7.24
N HIS A 95 12.40 -8.57 -7.19
CA HIS A 95 13.06 -7.57 -8.02
C HIS A 95 14.34 -6.98 -7.40
N HIS A 96 14.87 -7.59 -6.32
CA HIS A 96 16.02 -7.09 -5.55
C HIS A 96 15.83 -5.71 -4.90
N ILE A 97 14.58 -5.30 -4.68
CA ILE A 97 14.21 -4.02 -4.08
C ILE A 97 14.04 -4.18 -2.55
N LEU A 98 14.43 -3.17 -1.78
CA LEU A 98 14.16 -3.12 -0.34
C LEU A 98 12.72 -2.64 -0.09
N SER A 99 11.91 -3.42 0.61
CA SER A 99 10.58 -2.99 1.05
C SER A 99 10.62 -2.39 2.45
N ILE A 100 10.07 -1.19 2.61
CA ILE A 100 9.84 -0.54 3.90
C ILE A 100 8.34 -0.36 4.07
N ILE A 101 7.73 -1.22 4.89
CA ILE A 101 6.30 -1.20 5.19
C ILE A 101 6.13 -1.27 6.70
N PRO A 102 5.44 -0.31 7.34
CA PRO A 102 5.13 -0.39 8.75
C PRO A 102 4.28 -1.63 9.03
N VAL A 103 4.68 -2.43 10.03
CA VAL A 103 3.94 -3.63 10.42
C VAL A 103 2.66 -3.23 11.15
N ARG A 104 1.53 -3.80 10.74
CA ARG A 104 0.22 -3.55 11.37
C ARG A 104 0.27 -4.01 12.83
N LYS A 105 0.23 -3.05 13.75
CA LYS A 105 0.32 -3.30 15.19
C LYS A 105 -0.93 -4.05 15.67
N ARG A 106 -0.72 -5.17 16.35
CA ARG A 106 -1.54 -5.56 17.51
C ARG A 106 -0.63 -5.31 18.71
N GLU A 107 -1.00 -4.38 19.59
CA GLU A 107 -0.16 -3.92 20.71
C GLU A 107 0.41 -5.09 21.52
N ASP A 108 -0.39 -6.14 21.71
CA ASP A 108 -0.02 -7.33 22.50
C ASP A 108 0.54 -8.50 21.68
N CYS A 109 0.88 -8.30 20.40
CA CYS A 109 1.37 -9.38 19.55
C CYS A 109 2.91 -9.46 19.58
N PRO A 110 3.50 -10.43 20.31
CA PRO A 110 4.93 -10.62 20.32
C PRO A 110 5.45 -11.08 18.95
N ILE A 111 6.71 -10.75 18.64
CA ILE A 111 7.33 -10.95 17.32
C ILE A 111 7.22 -12.42 16.84
N TYR A 112 7.29 -13.39 17.74
CA TYR A 112 7.19 -14.81 17.38
C TYR A 112 5.82 -15.20 16.80
N ARG A 113 4.74 -14.49 17.18
CA ARG A 113 3.37 -14.71 16.67
C ARG A 113 3.14 -14.07 15.31
N ILE A 114 3.94 -13.07 14.93
CA ILE A 114 3.87 -12.46 13.60
C ILE A 114 4.33 -13.52 12.59
N ARG A 115 3.53 -13.75 11.55
CA ARG A 115 3.90 -14.63 10.44
C ARG A 115 4.55 -13.81 9.33
N GLY A 116 5.58 -14.39 8.70
CA GLY A 116 6.32 -13.76 7.61
C GLY A 116 7.75 -13.39 8.01
N ARG A 117 8.71 -13.71 7.14
CA ARG A 117 10.14 -13.41 7.36
C ARG A 117 10.37 -11.91 7.27
N TYR A 118 9.84 -11.27 6.23
CA TYR A 118 10.06 -9.84 5.99
C TYR A 118 9.25 -8.99 6.96
N ARG A 119 8.04 -9.42 7.33
CA ARG A 119 7.26 -8.75 8.39
C ARG A 119 7.97 -8.79 9.74
N LYS A 120 8.58 -9.92 10.11
CA LYS A 120 9.42 -10.01 11.33
C LYS A 120 10.66 -9.12 11.24
N GLN A 121 11.29 -9.03 10.07
CA GLN A 121 12.42 -8.13 9.84
C GLN A 121 12.00 -6.68 10.07
N MET A 122 10.92 -6.23 9.43
CA MET A 122 10.38 -4.88 9.62
C MET A 122 10.04 -4.62 11.08
N ARG A 123 9.42 -5.58 11.79
CA ARG A 123 9.10 -5.41 13.21
C ARG A 123 10.33 -5.17 14.10
N ARG A 124 11.48 -5.73 13.73
CA ARG A 124 12.74 -5.61 14.49
C ARG A 124 13.50 -4.32 14.17
N SER A 125 13.44 -3.86 12.92
CA SER A 125 14.26 -2.75 12.44
C SER A 125 13.51 -1.43 12.28
N PHE A 126 12.17 -1.44 12.29
CA PHE A 126 11.37 -0.25 12.06
C PHE A 126 11.29 0.61 13.32
N ASP A 127 11.70 1.87 13.20
CA ASP A 127 11.59 2.86 14.25
C ASP A 127 10.14 3.36 14.34
N CYS A 128 9.37 2.71 15.21
CA CYS A 128 7.98 3.06 15.49
C CYS A 128 7.82 4.24 16.46
N ILE A 129 8.91 4.78 17.01
CA ILE A 129 8.91 5.96 17.89
C ILE A 129 8.90 7.21 17.02
N THR A 130 9.84 7.29 16.07
CA THR A 130 9.92 8.43 15.14
C THR A 130 8.78 8.41 14.11
N TYR A 131 8.38 7.21 13.67
CA TYR A 131 7.31 7.04 12.68
C TYR A 131 6.18 6.18 13.25
N PRO A 132 5.30 6.77 14.08
CA PRO A 132 4.15 6.05 14.59
C PRO A 132 3.21 5.72 13.43
N SER A 133 2.86 4.44 13.29
CA SER A 133 1.78 4.00 12.43
C SER A 133 0.46 4.58 12.94
N MET A 134 -0.14 5.52 12.21
CA MET A 134 -1.51 6.03 12.45
C MET A 134 -2.57 4.98 12.09
#